data_AF-A0A2E2V5Z3-F1
#
_entry.id   AF-A0A2E2V5Z3-F1
#
_cell.length_a   1.000
_cell.length_b   1.000
_cell.length_c   1.000
_cell.angle_alpha   90.00
_cell.angle_beta   90.00
_cell.angle_gamma   90.00
#
_symmetry.space_group_name_H-M   'P 1'
#
loop_
_entity.id
_entity.type
_entity.pdbx_description
1 polymer ?
#
loop_
_entity_poly.entity_id
_entity_poly.type
_entity_poly.pdbx_seq_one_letter_code
_entity_poly.pdbx_strand_id
1 'polypeptide(L)'
;MESSSCPSFNEALGQFVAAKKNSKKTMDGHQEIGRFIAWFGRDRRVNELTPAQVADYAQHVGATRSDSTHKLTPVKGFLGFIKDEGWIETGLASHLRVPRSKRASSRTGSSGSSLRASSATQLSKEGFEKLQVEVTSLKGERGKVLEDIKRAMADKDFRENAPLDAAKERQGIIESRIRELEQSLASAEILSSNPPRNQQKVVVGTKVTLKNLESGKKILYTLVDMREADVSSGKISTQSPVGQALLEKCVGDQVEVSVPKGTVNYLVEKIGV
;
A
#
# COMPACT_ATOMS: atom_id res chain seq x y z
N MET A 1 -29.44 -37.78 19.71
CA MET A 1 -29.33 -36.94 18.49
C MET A 1 -28.85 -35.58 18.96
N GLU A 2 -27.54 -35.44 19.14
CA GLU A 2 -26.94 -34.21 19.62
C GLU A 2 -26.54 -33.38 18.40
N SER A 3 -27.22 -32.24 18.22
CA SER A 3 -26.91 -31.26 17.19
C SER A 3 -25.47 -30.80 17.38
N SER A 4 -24.55 -31.30 16.57
CA SER A 4 -23.14 -30.91 16.56
C SER A 4 -23.02 -29.43 16.19
N SER A 5 -23.12 -28.57 17.19
CA SER A 5 -22.87 -27.14 17.03
C SER A 5 -21.43 -26.97 16.58
N CYS A 6 -21.23 -26.38 15.39
CA CYS A 6 -19.89 -26.08 14.90
C CYS A 6 -19.16 -25.22 15.93
N PRO A 7 -17.98 -25.65 16.42
CA PRO A 7 -17.24 -24.90 17.43
C PRO A 7 -16.74 -23.57 16.86
N SER A 8 -16.48 -22.63 17.76
CA SER A 8 -15.68 -21.44 17.46
C SER A 8 -14.22 -21.82 17.22
N PHE A 9 -13.44 -20.94 16.60
CA PHE A 9 -12.01 -21.17 16.40
C PHE A 9 -11.25 -21.41 17.70
N ASN A 10 -11.63 -20.72 18.78
CA ASN A 10 -11.01 -20.89 20.08
C ASN A 10 -11.27 -22.30 20.67
N GLU A 11 -12.50 -22.79 20.54
CA GLU A 11 -12.87 -24.15 20.97
C GLU A 11 -12.20 -25.21 20.10
N ALA A 12 -12.17 -25.00 18.77
CA ALA A 12 -11.49 -25.88 17.83
C ALA A 12 -9.98 -25.97 18.10
N LEU A 13 -9.33 -24.86 18.47
CA LEU A 13 -7.93 -24.86 18.90
C LEU A 13 -7.73 -25.68 20.18
N GLY A 14 -8.61 -25.51 21.16
CA GLY A 14 -8.57 -26.30 22.40
C GLY A 14 -8.66 -27.80 22.12
N GLN A 15 -9.58 -28.21 21.24
CA GLN A 15 -9.75 -29.60 20.83
C GLN A 15 -8.55 -30.13 20.03
N PHE A 16 -7.98 -29.31 19.13
CA PHE A 16 -6.78 -29.66 18.38
C PHE A 16 -5.56 -29.90 19.29
N VAL A 17 -5.37 -29.03 20.28
CA VAL A 17 -4.27 -29.15 21.26
C VAL A 17 -4.48 -30.38 22.15
N ALA A 18 -5.71 -30.65 22.57
CA ALA A 18 -6.06 -31.84 23.34
C ALA A 18 -5.81 -33.14 22.53
N ALA A 19 -6.19 -33.16 21.25
CA ALA A 19 -5.97 -34.29 20.35
C ALA A 19 -4.49 -34.53 20.01
N LYS A 20 -3.67 -33.47 19.96
CA LYS A 20 -2.23 -33.52 19.62
C LYS A 20 -1.29 -33.71 20.82
N LYS A 21 -1.80 -33.83 22.05
CA LYS A 21 -1.04 -33.90 23.31
C LYS A 21 0.01 -35.04 23.38
N ASN A 22 -0.01 -35.99 22.43
CA ASN A 22 0.98 -37.07 22.27
C ASN A 22 2.14 -36.79 21.30
N SER A 23 2.25 -35.61 20.66
CA SER A 23 3.34 -35.33 19.72
C SER A 23 4.21 -34.16 20.17
N LYS A 24 5.42 -34.47 20.62
CA LYS A 24 6.47 -33.55 21.10
C LYS A 24 6.93 -32.52 20.03
N LYS A 25 6.48 -32.68 18.78
CA LYS A 25 6.87 -31.87 17.61
C LYS A 25 5.91 -30.69 17.33
N THR A 26 4.88 -30.48 18.16
CA THR A 26 3.73 -29.60 17.84
C THR A 26 3.70 -28.25 18.57
N MET A 27 4.59 -28.00 19.55
CA MET A 27 4.52 -26.77 20.36
C MET A 27 4.91 -25.49 19.59
N ASP A 28 5.88 -25.54 18.68
CA ASP A 28 6.27 -24.39 17.84
C ASP A 28 5.17 -23.95 16.85
N GLY A 29 4.26 -24.86 16.49
CA GLY A 29 3.21 -24.57 15.51
C GLY A 29 1.99 -23.85 16.07
N HIS A 30 1.78 -23.89 17.39
CA HIS A 30 0.58 -23.33 18.03
C HIS A 30 0.55 -21.80 17.96
N GLN A 31 1.72 -21.14 17.96
CA GLN A 31 1.79 -19.69 17.82
C GLN A 31 1.24 -19.22 16.46
N GLU A 32 1.54 -19.97 15.39
CA GLU A 32 1.07 -19.65 14.03
C GLU A 32 -0.42 -19.93 13.86
N ILE A 33 -0.93 -21.01 14.47
CA ILE A 33 -2.37 -21.28 14.51
C ILE A 33 -3.09 -20.20 15.32
N GLY A 34 -2.52 -19.74 16.44
CA GLY A 34 -3.07 -18.64 17.23
C GLY A 34 -3.11 -17.31 16.45
N ARG A 35 -2.09 -17.03 15.63
CA ARG A 35 -2.08 -15.87 14.71
C ARG A 35 -3.14 -15.99 13.62
N PHE A 36 -3.31 -17.18 13.05
CA PHE A 36 -4.38 -17.46 12.09
C PHE A 36 -5.77 -17.21 12.71
N ILE A 37 -6.01 -17.72 13.91
CA ILE A 37 -7.27 -17.53 14.61
C ILE A 37 -7.49 -16.05 14.99
N ALA A 38 -6.44 -15.34 15.41
CA ALA A 38 -6.53 -13.91 15.70
C ALA A 38 -6.90 -13.08 14.44
N TRP A 39 -6.44 -13.49 13.26
CA TRP A 39 -6.77 -12.86 11.98
C TRP A 39 -8.25 -13.03 11.60
N PHE A 40 -8.81 -14.22 11.80
CA PHE A 40 -10.21 -14.51 11.46
C PHE A 40 -11.21 -14.19 12.57
N GLY A 41 -10.73 -13.87 13.77
CA GLY A 41 -11.54 -13.68 14.98
C GLY A 41 -11.66 -14.97 15.79
N ARG A 42 -11.43 -14.87 17.10
CA ARG A 42 -11.40 -16.00 18.04
C ARG A 42 -12.78 -16.68 18.22
N ASP A 43 -13.82 -15.87 18.23
CA ASP A 43 -15.21 -16.30 18.47
C ASP A 43 -15.96 -16.64 17.18
N ARG A 44 -15.31 -16.47 16.03
CA ARG A 44 -15.89 -16.80 14.73
C ARG A 44 -16.05 -18.31 14.61
N ARG A 45 -17.15 -18.75 13.99
CA ARG A 45 -17.41 -20.18 13.74
C ARG A 45 -16.54 -20.68 12.60
N VAL A 46 -16.07 -21.92 12.74
CA VAL A 46 -15.12 -22.51 11.78
C VAL A 46 -15.76 -22.76 10.40
N ASN A 47 -17.08 -22.97 10.35
CA ASN A 47 -17.84 -23.19 9.12
C ASN A 47 -18.01 -21.93 8.25
N GLU A 48 -17.72 -20.74 8.77
CA GLU A 48 -17.80 -19.49 8.01
C GLU A 48 -16.55 -19.21 7.17
N LEU A 49 -15.52 -20.06 7.28
CA LEU A 49 -14.31 -19.93 6.48
C LEU A 49 -14.57 -20.21 5.00
N THR A 50 -14.19 -19.25 4.16
CA THR A 50 -14.21 -19.45 2.72
C THR A 50 -12.80 -19.77 2.18
N PRO A 51 -12.69 -20.51 1.06
CA PRO A 51 -11.41 -20.74 0.39
C PRO A 51 -10.65 -19.46 0.04
N ALA A 52 -11.38 -18.40 -0.33
CA ALA A 52 -10.81 -17.09 -0.67
C ALA A 52 -10.15 -16.42 0.55
N GLN A 53 -10.82 -16.48 1.71
CA GLN A 53 -10.30 -15.97 2.97
C GLN A 53 -9.00 -16.67 3.38
N VAL A 54 -8.95 -17.99 3.26
CA VAL A 54 -7.76 -18.79 3.58
C VAL A 54 -6.60 -18.49 2.62
N ALA A 55 -6.88 -18.26 1.34
CA ALA A 55 -5.89 -17.86 0.35
C ALA A 55 -5.31 -16.47 0.63
N ASP A 56 -6.14 -15.51 1.04
CA ASP A 56 -5.72 -14.16 1.42
C ASP A 56 -4.73 -14.19 2.60
N TYR A 57 -5.04 -14.97 3.64
CA TYR A 57 -4.13 -15.18 4.76
C TYR A 57 -2.79 -15.78 4.32
N ALA A 58 -2.79 -16.76 3.40
CA ALA A 58 -1.57 -17.35 2.87
C ALA A 58 -0.70 -16.34 2.11
N GLN A 59 -1.31 -15.40 1.38
CA GLN A 59 -0.60 -14.32 0.69
C GLN A 59 -0.02 -13.32 1.69
N HIS A 60 -0.77 -12.98 2.75
CA HIS A 60 -0.30 -12.10 3.82
C HIS A 60 0.95 -12.67 4.53
N VAL A 61 0.92 -13.94 4.91
CA VAL A 61 2.07 -14.64 5.53
C VAL A 61 3.21 -14.87 4.52
N GLY A 62 2.87 -15.07 3.24
CA GLY A 62 3.78 -15.24 2.10
C GLY A 62 4.67 -14.04 1.80
N ALA A 63 4.18 -12.83 2.07
CA ALA A 63 4.89 -11.59 1.78
C ALA A 63 5.94 -11.19 2.82
N THR A 64 5.99 -11.88 3.96
CA THR A 64 7.03 -11.70 4.97
C THR A 64 8.27 -12.49 4.54
N ARG A 65 9.38 -11.78 4.29
CA ARG A 65 10.48 -12.19 3.40
C ARG A 65 11.28 -13.46 3.76
N SER A 66 11.02 -14.12 4.88
CA SER A 66 11.65 -15.39 5.25
C SER A 66 10.69 -16.26 6.09
N ASP A 67 10.59 -17.55 5.75
CA ASP A 67 9.85 -18.61 6.48
C ASP A 67 8.33 -18.76 6.31
N SER A 68 7.73 -18.25 5.24
CA SER A 68 6.28 -18.44 4.99
C SER A 68 5.84 -19.90 4.87
N THR A 69 6.72 -20.81 4.43
CA THR A 69 6.39 -22.25 4.34
C THR A 69 6.34 -22.91 5.72
N HIS A 70 7.27 -22.54 6.61
CA HIS A 70 7.31 -23.05 7.99
C HIS A 70 6.09 -22.55 8.79
N LYS A 71 5.67 -21.30 8.55
CA LYS A 71 4.50 -20.68 9.20
C LYS A 71 3.15 -21.29 8.78
N LEU A 72 2.99 -21.63 7.50
CA LEU A 72 1.73 -22.20 7.00
C LEU A 72 1.60 -23.72 7.26
N THR A 73 2.68 -24.42 7.58
CA THR A 73 2.64 -25.88 7.80
C THR A 73 1.78 -26.28 9.02
N PRO A 74 1.92 -25.63 10.20
CA PRO A 74 1.02 -25.83 11.33
C PRO A 74 -0.45 -25.52 11.02
N VAL A 75 -0.71 -24.41 10.31
CA VAL A 75 -2.06 -23.97 9.95
C VAL A 75 -2.74 -24.96 9.01
N LYS A 76 -1.99 -25.55 8.06
CA LYS A 76 -2.49 -26.66 7.23
C LYS A 76 -2.89 -27.88 8.04
N GLY A 77 -2.10 -28.23 9.05
CA GLY A 77 -2.42 -29.35 9.96
C GLY A 77 -3.69 -29.10 10.75
N PHE A 78 -3.90 -27.87 11.20
CA PHE A 78 -5.13 -27.45 11.89
C PHE A 78 -6.37 -27.50 10.99
N LEU A 79 -6.28 -26.94 9.77
CA LEU A 79 -7.38 -27.01 8.80
C LEU A 79 -7.67 -28.44 8.34
N GLY A 80 -6.66 -29.31 8.29
CA GLY A 80 -6.83 -30.74 8.05
C GLY A 80 -7.64 -31.41 9.17
N PHE A 81 -7.28 -31.15 10.43
CA PHE A 81 -8.00 -31.66 11.59
C PHE A 81 -9.47 -31.22 11.61
N ILE A 82 -9.74 -29.92 11.37
CA ILE A 82 -11.10 -29.39 11.30
C ILE A 82 -11.94 -30.09 10.21
N LYS A 83 -11.30 -30.46 9.09
CA LYS A 83 -11.95 -31.21 8.02
C LYS A 83 -12.23 -32.66 8.44
N ASP A 84 -11.27 -33.31 9.10
CA ASP A 84 -11.42 -34.68 9.58
C ASP A 84 -12.52 -34.79 10.66
N GLU A 85 -12.70 -33.75 11.48
CA GLU A 85 -13.81 -33.59 12.44
C GLU A 85 -15.15 -33.21 11.77
N GLY A 86 -15.17 -32.98 10.45
CA GLY A 86 -16.39 -32.70 9.69
C GLY A 86 -16.97 -31.29 9.88
N TRP A 87 -16.23 -30.34 10.44
CA TRP A 87 -16.73 -28.96 10.65
C TRP A 87 -16.62 -28.07 9.40
N ILE A 88 -15.85 -28.51 8.40
CA ILE A 88 -15.77 -27.87 7.08
C ILE A 88 -15.94 -28.93 5.99
N GLU A 89 -16.78 -28.64 5.00
CA GLU A 89 -16.97 -29.52 3.83
C GLU A 89 -15.89 -29.28 2.76
N THR A 90 -15.32 -28.07 2.72
CA THR A 90 -14.36 -27.67 1.70
C THR A 90 -12.92 -27.94 2.16
N GLY A 91 -12.07 -28.43 1.24
CA GLY A 91 -10.66 -28.73 1.51
C GLY A 91 -9.77 -27.49 1.66
N LEU A 92 -10.00 -26.66 2.68
CA LEU A 92 -9.36 -25.36 2.89
C LEU A 92 -7.83 -25.41 3.00
N ALA A 93 -7.26 -26.52 3.47
CA ALA A 93 -5.80 -26.71 3.56
C ALA A 93 -5.09 -26.63 2.18
N SER A 94 -5.78 -26.96 1.09
CA SER A 94 -5.23 -26.91 -0.27
C SER A 94 -5.02 -25.47 -0.77
N HIS A 95 -5.73 -24.50 -0.19
CA HIS A 95 -5.68 -23.08 -0.54
C HIS A 95 -4.59 -22.30 0.23
N LEU A 96 -3.97 -22.90 1.25
CA LEU A 96 -2.78 -22.35 1.95
C LEU A 96 -1.48 -22.54 1.15
N ARG A 97 -1.43 -22.11 -0.11
CA ARG A 97 -0.20 -22.20 -0.92
C ARG A 97 0.45 -20.83 -1.05
N VAL A 98 1.65 -20.67 -0.47
CA VAL A 98 2.55 -19.59 -0.87
C VAL A 98 2.98 -19.89 -2.31
N PRO A 99 2.83 -18.96 -3.26
CA PRO A 99 3.35 -19.17 -4.61
C PRO A 99 4.86 -19.38 -4.50
N ARG A 100 5.33 -20.62 -4.69
CA ARG A 100 6.73 -20.86 -5.05
C ARG A 100 6.92 -20.15 -6.38
N SER A 101 7.79 -19.15 -6.41
CA SER A 101 8.23 -18.51 -7.65
C SER A 101 8.69 -19.59 -8.61
N LYS A 102 7.83 -19.92 -9.59
CA LYS A 102 8.18 -20.67 -10.78
C LYS A 102 7.89 -19.75 -11.95
N ARG A 103 8.92 -19.58 -12.77
CA ARG A 103 8.93 -18.84 -14.04
C ARG A 103 7.65 -19.06 -14.85
N ALA A 104 7.16 -17.93 -15.36
CA ALA A 104 6.25 -17.71 -16.48
C ALA A 104 5.59 -18.95 -17.12
N SER A 105 4.26 -18.99 -17.03
CA SER A 105 3.42 -19.31 -18.20
C SER A 105 2.06 -18.63 -18.03
N SER A 106 1.69 -17.88 -19.06
CA SER A 106 0.44 -17.16 -19.23
C SER A 106 -0.79 -18.05 -19.06
N ARG A 107 -1.84 -17.49 -18.42
CA ARG A 107 -3.23 -17.49 -18.94
C ARG A 107 -4.14 -16.61 -18.09
N THR A 108 -4.97 -15.89 -18.83
CA THR A 108 -5.98 -14.88 -18.52
C THR A 108 -7.07 -15.32 -17.56
N GLY A 109 -7.52 -14.39 -16.69
CA GLY A 109 -8.73 -14.54 -15.88
C GLY A 109 -8.94 -13.44 -14.83
N SER A 110 -9.47 -12.29 -15.29
CA SER A 110 -10.37 -11.33 -14.62
C SER A 110 -10.47 -11.27 -13.07
N SER A 111 -10.28 -10.03 -12.59
CA SER A 111 -10.98 -9.36 -11.48
C SER A 111 -10.64 -9.71 -10.04
N GLY A 112 -9.99 -8.74 -9.38
CA GLY A 112 -9.72 -8.72 -7.95
C GLY A 112 -8.66 -7.69 -7.62
N SER A 113 -8.93 -6.41 -7.87
CA SER A 113 -8.13 -5.30 -7.34
C SER A 113 -8.22 -5.36 -5.82
N SER A 114 -7.15 -5.83 -5.17
CA SER A 114 -6.96 -5.67 -3.73
C SER A 114 -5.68 -4.87 -3.54
N LEU A 115 -5.90 -3.60 -3.21
CA LEU A 115 -4.93 -2.57 -2.88
C LEU A 115 -4.02 -3.06 -1.76
N ARG A 116 -2.80 -3.45 -2.11
CA ARG A 116 -1.72 -3.68 -1.16
C ARG A 116 -1.00 -2.36 -0.95
N ALA A 117 -1.48 -1.58 0.02
CA ALA A 117 -0.80 -0.38 0.51
C ALA A 117 0.49 -0.76 1.26
N SER A 118 1.54 -1.12 0.52
CA SER A 118 2.85 -0.56 0.83
C SER A 118 2.85 0.84 0.24
N SER A 119 3.31 1.83 0.99
CA SER A 119 3.41 3.24 0.62
C SER A 119 4.33 3.47 -0.59
N ALA A 120 3.97 2.93 -1.74
CA ALA A 120 4.54 3.26 -3.04
C ALA A 120 3.88 4.58 -3.43
N THR A 121 4.61 5.68 -3.20
CA THR A 121 4.19 6.98 -3.68
C THR A 121 4.23 6.93 -5.19
N GLN A 122 3.06 6.92 -5.81
CA GLN A 122 2.96 6.98 -7.27
C GLN A 122 3.31 8.40 -7.70
N LEU A 123 4.41 8.53 -8.45
CA LEU A 123 4.87 9.81 -8.97
C LEU A 123 4.71 9.86 -10.48
N SER A 124 4.29 11.02 -10.97
CA SER A 124 4.35 11.33 -12.40
C SER A 124 5.81 11.45 -12.83
N LYS A 125 6.09 11.28 -14.13
CA LYS A 125 7.45 11.47 -14.67
C LYS A 125 8.00 12.86 -14.36
N GLU A 126 7.18 13.89 -14.48
CA GLU A 126 7.55 15.28 -14.16
C GLU A 126 7.84 15.48 -12.66
N GLY A 127 7.05 14.86 -11.78
CA GLY A 127 7.28 14.91 -10.33
C GLY A 127 8.58 14.22 -9.93
N PHE A 128 8.88 13.07 -10.55
CA PHE A 128 10.14 12.35 -10.36
C PHE A 128 11.36 13.18 -10.81
N GLU A 129 11.29 13.81 -11.98
CA GLU A 129 12.36 14.69 -12.49
C GLU A 129 12.60 15.89 -11.56
N LYS A 130 11.54 16.51 -11.04
CA LYS A 130 11.67 17.63 -10.08
C LYS A 130 12.34 17.22 -8.79
N LEU A 131 11.94 16.09 -8.19
CA LEU A 131 12.58 15.59 -6.98
C LEU A 131 14.06 15.24 -7.23
N GLN A 132 14.39 14.72 -8.41
CA GLN A 132 15.77 14.45 -8.78
C GLN A 132 16.61 15.74 -8.92
N VAL A 133 16.02 16.81 -9.46
CA VAL A 133 16.66 18.14 -9.51
C VAL A 133 16.83 18.72 -8.10
N GLU A 134 15.83 18.59 -7.22
CA GLU A 134 15.93 19.05 -5.83
C GLU A 134 17.07 18.34 -5.07
N VAL A 135 17.18 17.01 -5.22
CA VAL A 135 18.26 16.22 -4.61
C VAL A 135 19.64 16.65 -5.13
N THR A 136 19.78 16.93 -6.43
CA THR A 136 21.05 17.38 -6.99
C THR A 136 21.43 18.77 -6.50
N SER A 137 20.47 19.69 -6.36
CA SER A 137 20.69 21.01 -5.75
C SER A 137 21.16 20.91 -4.30
N LEU A 138 20.49 20.09 -3.48
CA LEU A 138 20.84 19.88 -2.07
C LEU A 138 22.22 19.23 -1.90
N LYS A 139 22.62 18.33 -2.81
CA LYS A 139 23.98 17.76 -2.83
C LYS A 139 25.04 18.83 -3.12
N GLY A 140 24.71 19.82 -3.94
CA GLY A 140 25.56 21.00 -4.17
C GLY A 140 25.70 21.87 -2.91
N GLU A 141 24.59 22.15 -2.22
CA GLU A 141 24.60 22.89 -0.95
C GLU A 141 25.37 22.17 0.16
N ARG A 142 25.26 20.84 0.24
CA ARG A 142 26.07 20.03 1.15
C ARG A 142 27.57 20.29 1.00
N GLY A 143 28.03 20.45 -0.25
CA GLY A 143 29.43 20.79 -0.53
C GLY A 143 29.84 22.12 0.10
N LYS A 144 29.00 23.16 -0.07
CA LYS A 144 29.24 24.50 0.50
C LYS A 144 29.25 24.49 2.03
N VAL A 145 28.31 23.77 2.65
CA VAL A 145 28.27 23.63 4.12
C VAL A 145 29.52 22.92 4.64
N LEU A 146 30.06 21.94 3.89
CA LEU A 146 31.32 21.29 4.27
C LEU A 146 32.51 22.25 4.22
N GLU A 147 32.54 23.17 3.26
CA GLU A 147 33.55 24.24 3.20
C GLU A 147 33.40 25.24 4.34
N ASP A 148 32.16 25.61 4.70
CA ASP A 148 31.87 26.48 5.84
C ASP A 148 32.31 25.84 7.18
N ILE A 149 32.06 24.54 7.36
CA ILE A 149 32.54 23.77 8.52
C ILE A 149 34.07 23.80 8.56
N LYS A 150 34.76 23.52 7.44
CA LYS A 150 36.23 23.53 7.38
C LYS A 150 36.79 24.91 7.72
N ARG A 151 36.14 25.99 7.24
CA ARG A 151 36.53 27.37 7.53
C ARG A 151 36.32 27.71 9.00
N ALA A 152 35.17 27.35 9.57
CA ALA A 152 34.87 27.57 10.98
C ALA A 152 35.79 26.74 11.91
N MET A 153 36.21 25.54 11.49
CA MET A 153 37.16 24.70 12.23
C MET A 153 38.61 25.22 12.19
N ALA A 154 38.96 26.01 11.17
CA ALA A 154 40.28 26.65 11.07
C ALA A 154 40.41 27.87 12.00
N ASP A 155 39.28 28.38 12.48
CA ASP A 155 39.22 29.48 13.44
C ASP A 155 39.57 28.96 14.85
N LYS A 156 40.56 29.59 15.50
CA LYS A 156 41.21 29.07 16.72
C LYS A 156 40.48 29.44 18.02
N ASP A 157 39.34 30.10 17.93
CA ASP A 157 38.53 30.45 19.10
C ASP A 157 37.49 29.37 19.39
N PHE A 158 37.92 28.36 20.16
CA PHE A 158 37.15 27.14 20.41
C PHE A 158 36.07 27.29 21.49
N ARG A 159 36.01 28.45 22.19
CA ARG A 159 35.20 28.56 23.41
C ARG A 159 33.73 28.86 23.14
N GLU A 160 33.39 29.52 22.02
CA GLU A 160 32.01 29.75 21.57
C GLU A 160 31.95 29.88 20.04
N ASN A 161 32.25 28.79 19.32
CA ASN A 161 32.28 28.81 17.86
C ASN A 161 30.85 28.68 17.27
N ALA A 162 30.03 29.70 17.51
CA ALA A 162 28.68 29.84 16.95
C ALA A 162 28.59 29.55 15.43
N PRO A 163 29.55 29.97 14.57
CA PRO A 163 29.49 29.60 13.15
C PRO A 163 29.72 28.11 12.90
N LEU A 164 30.49 27.40 13.73
CA LEU A 164 30.66 25.95 13.62
C LEU A 164 29.37 25.20 14.00
N ASP A 165 28.73 25.59 15.10
CA ASP A 165 27.46 24.99 15.52
C ASP A 165 26.34 25.24 14.49
N ALA A 166 26.24 26.47 13.97
CA ALA A 166 25.30 26.80 12.91
C ALA A 166 25.55 25.98 11.62
N ALA A 167 26.82 25.76 11.24
CA ALA A 167 27.15 24.98 10.06
C ALA A 167 26.84 23.49 10.24
N LYS A 168 27.06 22.93 11.45
CA LYS A 168 26.68 21.53 11.78
C LYS A 168 25.17 21.34 11.81
N GLU A 169 24.42 22.31 12.32
CA GLU A 169 22.96 22.25 12.30
C GLU A 169 22.42 22.29 10.86
N ARG A 170 22.93 23.20 10.02
CA ARG A 170 22.59 23.24 8.59
C ARG A 170 22.92 21.93 7.88
N GLN A 171 24.08 21.32 8.20
CA GLN A 171 24.45 20.01 7.65
C GLN A 171 23.41 18.95 8.02
N GLY A 172 22.95 18.92 9.27
CA GLY A 172 21.91 17.99 9.72
C GLY A 172 20.59 18.16 8.98
N ILE A 173 20.15 19.40 8.78
CA ILE A 173 18.91 19.72 8.05
C ILE A 173 18.99 19.25 6.59
N ILE A 174 20.10 19.56 5.90
CA ILE A 174 20.31 19.17 4.51
C ILE A 174 20.38 17.65 4.36
N GLU A 175 21.12 16.95 5.23
CA GLU A 175 21.22 15.49 5.19
C GLU A 175 19.88 14.81 5.46
N SER A 176 19.10 15.32 6.42
CA SER A 176 17.74 14.81 6.68
C SER A 176 16.86 14.96 5.45
N ARG A 177 16.89 16.13 4.81
CA ARG A 177 16.08 16.41 3.61
C ARG A 177 16.50 15.55 2.42
N ILE A 178 17.81 15.37 2.19
CA ILE A 178 18.31 14.49 1.14
C ILE A 178 17.83 13.06 1.37
N ARG A 179 17.94 12.55 2.59
CA ARG A 179 17.50 11.18 2.93
C ARG A 179 16.00 10.99 2.69
N GLU A 180 15.16 11.94 3.09
CA GLU A 180 13.72 11.90 2.83
C GLU A 180 13.38 11.85 1.34
N LEU A 181 14.03 12.70 0.55
CA LEU A 181 13.82 12.77 -0.90
C LEU A 181 14.34 11.52 -1.62
N GLU A 182 15.51 11.01 -1.23
CA GLU A 182 16.07 9.77 -1.79
C GLU A 182 15.22 8.55 -1.43
N GLN A 183 14.68 8.49 -0.21
CA GLN A 183 13.74 7.43 0.19
C GLN A 183 12.43 7.52 -0.60
N SER A 184 11.94 8.74 -0.85
CA SER A 184 10.76 8.98 -1.68
C SER A 184 11.00 8.54 -3.12
N LEU A 185 12.15 8.88 -3.72
CA LEU A 185 12.55 8.44 -5.06
C LEU A 185 12.76 6.92 -5.15
N ALA A 186 13.35 6.29 -4.13
CA ALA A 186 13.58 4.84 -4.09
C ALA A 186 12.28 4.03 -3.97
N SER A 187 11.25 4.62 -3.36
CA SER A 187 9.93 4.02 -3.19
C SER A 187 8.95 4.43 -4.30
N ALA A 188 9.37 5.32 -5.20
CA ALA A 188 8.52 5.88 -6.25
C ALA A 188 8.33 4.88 -7.39
N GLU A 189 7.07 4.60 -7.71
CA GLU A 189 6.71 3.90 -8.94
C GLU A 189 6.33 4.95 -9.99
N ILE A 190 7.11 5.04 -11.08
CA ILE A 190 6.85 6.00 -12.15
C ILE A 190 5.65 5.49 -12.94
N LEU A 191 4.52 6.18 -12.82
CA LEU A 191 3.35 5.92 -13.64
C LEU A 191 3.61 6.44 -15.06
N SER A 192 4.14 5.57 -15.91
CA SER A 192 4.26 5.84 -17.34
C SER A 192 2.90 5.59 -17.99
N SER A 193 2.07 6.63 -18.01
CA SER A 193 0.74 6.58 -18.62
C SER A 193 0.88 6.57 -20.15
N ASN A 194 0.88 5.37 -20.74
CA ASN A 194 0.38 5.23 -22.10
C ASN A 194 -0.47 3.96 -22.24
N PRO A 195 -1.62 3.88 -21.55
CA PRO A 195 -2.59 2.84 -21.84
C PRO A 195 -3.33 3.14 -23.16
N PRO A 196 -3.78 2.10 -23.89
CA PRO A 196 -4.59 2.26 -25.09
C PRO A 196 -5.84 3.11 -24.80
N ARG A 197 -6.20 3.96 -25.75
CA ARG A 197 -7.22 5.04 -25.70
C ARG A 197 -8.61 4.64 -25.16
N ASN A 198 -8.93 3.34 -25.07
CA ASN A 198 -10.22 2.83 -24.59
C ASN A 198 -10.25 2.38 -23.11
N GLN A 199 -9.17 2.54 -22.35
CA GLN A 199 -9.13 2.24 -20.90
C GLN A 199 -8.35 3.31 -20.12
N GLN A 200 -8.40 4.57 -20.57
CA GLN A 200 -7.83 5.67 -19.81
C GLN A 200 -8.67 5.87 -18.55
N LYS A 201 -8.15 5.39 -17.43
CA LYS A 201 -8.62 5.73 -16.09
C LYS A 201 -7.92 6.99 -15.63
N VAL A 202 -8.65 7.82 -14.89
CA VAL A 202 -8.07 8.94 -14.17
C VAL A 202 -7.16 8.39 -13.07
N VAL A 203 -5.86 8.66 -13.19
CA VAL A 203 -4.83 8.32 -12.20
C VAL A 203 -4.01 9.56 -11.85
N VAL A 204 -3.20 9.47 -10.80
CA VAL A 204 -2.26 10.53 -10.41
C VAL A 204 -1.38 10.90 -11.61
N GLY A 205 -1.25 12.19 -11.89
CA GLY A 205 -0.47 12.75 -13.00
C GLY A 205 -1.26 12.94 -14.29
N THR A 206 -2.55 12.56 -14.36
CA THR A 206 -3.37 12.75 -15.57
C THR A 206 -4.06 14.10 -15.62
N LYS A 207 -4.20 14.65 -16.83
CA LYS A 207 -5.00 15.84 -17.14
C LYS A 207 -6.41 15.43 -17.51
N VAL A 208 -7.39 15.86 -16.76
CA VAL A 208 -8.80 15.53 -16.95
C VAL A 208 -9.57 16.78 -17.36
N THR A 209 -10.27 16.70 -18.49
CA THR A 209 -11.22 17.73 -18.91
C THR A 209 -12.61 17.34 -18.44
N LEU A 210 -13.16 18.16 -17.55
CA LEU A 210 -14.50 18.00 -17.01
C LEU A 210 -15.45 18.97 -17.65
N LYS A 211 -16.69 18.54 -17.90
CA LYS A 211 -17.79 19.40 -18.32
C LYS A 211 -18.82 19.45 -17.20
N ASN A 212 -19.08 20.64 -16.66
CA ASN A 212 -20.17 20.83 -15.71
C ASN A 212 -21.52 20.60 -16.43
N LEU A 213 -22.36 19.71 -15.91
CA LEU A 213 -23.63 19.35 -16.55
C LEU A 213 -24.71 20.44 -16.40
N GLU A 214 -24.64 21.26 -15.36
CA GLU A 214 -25.59 22.36 -15.12
C GLU A 214 -25.24 23.61 -15.94
N SER A 215 -23.96 23.99 -15.96
CA SER A 215 -23.48 25.22 -16.61
C SER A 215 -22.93 25.00 -18.02
N GLY A 216 -22.65 23.75 -18.42
CA GLY A 216 -22.02 23.41 -19.70
C GLY A 216 -20.54 23.80 -19.84
N LYS A 217 -19.96 24.47 -18.83
CA LYS A 217 -18.57 24.94 -18.82
C LYS A 217 -17.59 23.78 -18.74
N LYS A 218 -16.51 23.86 -19.53
CA LYS A 218 -15.39 22.92 -19.50
C LYS A 218 -14.30 23.43 -18.59
N ILE A 219 -13.74 22.55 -17.77
CA ILE A 219 -12.68 22.85 -16.81
C ILE A 219 -11.60 21.78 -16.96
N LEU A 220 -10.33 22.23 -17.00
CA LEU A 220 -9.18 21.34 -17.07
C LEU A 220 -8.56 21.23 -15.68
N TYR A 221 -8.43 20.02 -15.17
CA TYR A 221 -7.71 19.73 -13.93
C TYR A 221 -6.59 18.73 -14.16
N THR A 222 -5.52 18.85 -13.39
CA THR A 222 -4.46 17.84 -13.32
C THR A 222 -4.52 17.20 -11.94
N LEU A 223 -4.75 15.89 -11.88
CA LEU A 223 -4.70 15.19 -10.59
C LEU A 223 -3.26 15.01 -10.18
N VAL A 224 -2.91 15.44 -8.97
CA VAL A 224 -1.57 15.35 -8.41
C VAL A 224 -1.65 14.89 -6.95
N ASP A 225 -0.50 14.58 -6.35
CA ASP A 225 -0.42 14.32 -4.92
C ASP A 225 -0.65 15.60 -4.10
N MET A 226 -0.97 15.45 -2.81
CA MET A 226 -1.20 16.58 -1.89
C MET A 226 -0.04 17.58 -1.88
N ARG A 227 1.20 17.10 -2.01
CA ARG A 227 2.40 17.97 -1.98
C ARG A 227 2.54 18.89 -3.21
N GLU A 228 1.89 18.54 -4.32
CA GLU A 228 1.99 19.27 -5.60
C GLU A 228 0.70 20.01 -5.97
N ALA A 229 -0.31 19.94 -5.11
CA ALA A 229 -1.62 20.51 -5.36
C ALA A 229 -1.58 22.05 -5.35
N ASP A 230 -2.12 22.65 -6.39
CA ASP A 230 -2.20 24.10 -6.55
C ASP A 230 -3.44 24.45 -7.38
N VAL A 231 -4.48 24.93 -6.71
CA VAL A 231 -5.79 25.20 -7.33
C VAL A 231 -5.71 26.28 -8.40
N SER A 232 -4.80 27.26 -8.21
CA SER A 232 -4.58 28.38 -9.13
C SER A 232 -4.09 27.93 -10.50
N SER A 233 -3.22 26.91 -10.54
CA SER A 233 -2.73 26.28 -11.79
C SER A 233 -3.60 25.11 -12.26
N GLY A 234 -4.75 24.87 -11.63
CA GLY A 234 -5.64 23.76 -11.98
C GLY A 234 -5.12 22.39 -11.55
N LYS A 235 -4.20 22.33 -10.57
CA LYS A 235 -3.70 21.08 -9.98
C LYS A 235 -4.49 20.73 -8.74
N ILE A 236 -5.17 19.58 -8.78
CA ILE A 236 -6.03 19.12 -7.70
C ILE A 236 -5.42 17.90 -7.03
N SER A 237 -5.38 17.91 -5.69
CA SER A 237 -4.96 16.77 -4.89
C SER A 237 -5.93 15.59 -5.05
N THR A 238 -5.40 14.37 -5.16
CA THR A 238 -6.19 13.13 -5.08
C THR A 238 -6.92 12.95 -3.75
N GLN A 239 -6.52 13.66 -2.69
CA GLN A 239 -7.20 13.65 -1.40
C GLN A 239 -8.37 14.64 -1.29
N SER A 240 -8.52 15.54 -2.27
CA SER A 240 -9.63 16.50 -2.27
C SER A 240 -10.97 15.82 -2.66
N PRO A 241 -12.14 16.39 -2.29
CA PRO A 241 -13.44 15.84 -2.69
C PRO A 241 -13.58 15.67 -4.21
N VAL A 242 -13.06 16.64 -4.98
CA VAL A 242 -13.03 16.60 -6.44
C VAL A 242 -12.09 15.49 -6.93
N GLY A 243 -10.88 15.41 -6.38
CA GLY A 243 -9.88 14.41 -6.77
C GLY A 243 -10.30 12.98 -6.47
N GLN A 244 -10.93 12.74 -5.31
CA GLN A 244 -11.48 11.43 -4.94
C GLN A 244 -12.64 11.02 -5.85
N ALA A 245 -13.54 11.95 -6.17
CA ALA A 245 -14.66 11.67 -7.07
C ALA A 245 -14.22 11.32 -8.50
N LEU A 246 -13.06 11.85 -8.92
CA LEU A 246 -12.48 11.62 -10.23
C LEU A 246 -11.59 10.39 -10.31
N LEU A 247 -11.06 9.90 -9.19
CA LEU A 247 -10.11 8.78 -9.17
C LEU A 247 -10.76 7.53 -9.78
N GLU A 248 -10.01 6.83 -10.63
CA GLU A 248 -10.43 5.61 -11.33
C GLU A 248 -11.61 5.74 -12.31
N LYS A 249 -12.11 6.96 -12.56
CA LYS A 249 -13.16 7.23 -13.54
C LYS A 249 -12.65 7.17 -14.97
N CYS A 250 -13.55 6.87 -15.89
CA CYS A 250 -13.27 6.77 -17.32
C CYS A 250 -13.84 7.95 -18.10
N VAL A 251 -13.37 8.13 -19.34
CA VAL A 251 -14.02 9.06 -20.28
C VAL A 251 -15.47 8.66 -20.48
N GLY A 252 -16.39 9.60 -20.29
CA GLY A 252 -17.83 9.40 -20.35
C GLY A 252 -18.52 9.21 -19.00
N ASP A 253 -17.77 9.01 -17.91
CA ASP A 253 -18.37 8.87 -16.58
C ASP A 253 -18.88 10.22 -16.04
N GLN A 254 -20.00 10.16 -15.32
CA GLN A 254 -20.51 11.27 -14.52
C GLN A 254 -20.02 11.14 -13.08
N VAL A 255 -19.55 12.25 -12.52
CA VAL A 255 -19.07 12.36 -11.15
C VAL A 255 -19.87 13.43 -10.41
N GLU A 256 -20.32 13.07 -9.23
CA GLU A 256 -21.02 13.96 -8.32
C GLU A 256 -20.02 14.46 -7.29
N VAL A 257 -19.85 15.78 -7.18
CA VAL A 257 -18.93 16.39 -6.23
C VAL A 257 -19.70 17.27 -5.26
N SER A 258 -19.61 16.92 -3.97
CA SER A 258 -20.16 17.76 -2.91
C SER A 258 -19.22 18.94 -2.66
N VAL A 259 -19.67 20.17 -2.98
CA VAL A 259 -18.98 21.41 -2.63
C VAL A 259 -19.78 22.19 -1.57
N PRO A 260 -19.17 23.12 -0.81
CA PRO A 260 -19.88 23.85 0.24
C PRO A 260 -21.12 24.64 -0.24
N LYS A 261 -21.21 24.94 -1.55
CA LYS A 261 -22.34 25.65 -2.17
C LYS A 261 -23.43 24.72 -2.73
N GLY A 262 -23.30 23.40 -2.55
CA GLY A 262 -24.23 22.40 -3.07
C GLY A 262 -23.51 21.26 -3.80
N THR A 263 -24.28 20.35 -4.37
CA THR A 263 -23.75 19.23 -5.15
C THR A 263 -23.62 19.63 -6.61
N VAL A 264 -22.45 19.42 -7.21
CA VAL A 264 -22.19 19.76 -8.61
C VAL A 264 -21.86 18.49 -9.40
N ASN A 265 -22.52 18.34 -10.54
CA ASN A 265 -22.32 17.19 -11.43
C ASN A 265 -21.38 17.53 -12.60
N TYR A 266 -20.36 16.70 -12.77
CA TYR A 266 -19.39 16.81 -13.87
C TYR A 266 -19.39 15.56 -14.74
N LEU A 267 -19.17 15.74 -16.03
CA LEU A 267 -18.92 14.68 -16.99
C LEU A 267 -17.44 14.67 -17.37
N VAL A 268 -16.80 13.51 -17.33
CA VAL A 268 -15.42 13.34 -17.79
C VAL A 268 -15.41 13.31 -19.33
N GLU A 269 -15.04 14.41 -19.97
CA GLU A 269 -15.07 14.53 -21.43
C GLU A 269 -13.80 13.96 -22.07
N LYS A 270 -12.65 14.15 -21.42
CA LYS A 270 -11.35 13.71 -21.96
C LYS A 270 -10.34 13.47 -20.84
N ILE A 271 -9.53 12.43 -21.01
CA ILE A 271 -8.38 12.15 -20.17
C ILE A 271 -7.14 12.25 -21.06
N GLY A 272 -6.19 13.07 -20.64
CA GLY A 272 -4.91 13.31 -21.28
C GLY A 272 -3.77 12.91 -20.35
N VAL A 273 -2.66 12.50 -20.96
CA VAL A 273 -1.38 12.30 -20.30
C VAL A 273 -0.52 13.53 -20.59
#